data_AF-A0A519IZJ5-F1
#
_entry.id   AF-A0A519IZJ5-F1
#
_cell.length_a   1.000
_cell.length_b   1.000
_cell.length_c   1.000
_cell.angle_alpha   90.00
_cell.angle_beta   90.00
_cell.angle_gamma   90.00
#
_symmetry.space_group_name_H-M   'P 1'
#
loop_
_entity.id
_entity.type
_entity.pdbx_description
1 polymer ?
#
loop_
_entity_poly.entity_id
_entity_poly.type
_entity_poly.pdbx_seq_one_letter_code
_entity_poly.pdbx_strand_id
1 'polypeptide(L)'
;MRPQYFCYVYDLPEATPLMFPLEADTLPDAVSEARQMISDDRSHPAFAEIWDGLKDSVVTRVEPPIPEPTPPGLLRSLRRARLS
;
A
#
# COMPACT_ATOMS: atom_id res chain seq x y z
N MET A 1 23.75 0.91 -11.67
CA MET A 1 22.65 0.26 -12.42
C MET A 1 21.59 1.33 -12.68
N ARG A 2 20.79 1.22 -13.75
CA ARG A 2 19.60 2.07 -13.90
C ARG A 2 18.42 1.32 -13.26
N PRO A 3 17.55 1.99 -12.51
CA PRO A 3 16.38 1.35 -11.92
C PRO A 3 15.48 0.80 -13.05
N GLN A 4 15.06 -0.45 -12.89
CA GLN A 4 14.14 -1.11 -13.82
C GLN A 4 12.70 -0.70 -13.55
N TYR A 5 12.33 -0.61 -12.27
CA TYR A 5 10.99 -0.30 -11.84
C TYR A 5 10.90 1.13 -11.32
N PHE A 6 9.82 1.81 -11.68
CA PHE A 6 9.48 3.14 -11.19
C PHE A 6 8.15 3.08 -10.47
N CYS A 7 8.01 3.79 -9.37
CA CYS A 7 6.80 3.88 -8.57
C CYS A 7 6.20 5.27 -8.71
N TYR A 8 4.94 5.37 -9.11
CA TYR A 8 4.16 6.60 -9.12
C TYR A 8 3.21 6.57 -7.93
N VAL A 9 3.41 7.45 -6.95
CA VAL A 9 2.57 7.57 -5.77
C VAL A 9 1.54 8.67 -5.99
N TYR A 10 0.26 8.32 -5.81
CA TYR A 10 -0.89 9.22 -5.91
C TYR A 10 -1.44 9.45 -4.51
N ASP A 11 -1.17 10.61 -3.93
CA ASP A 11 -1.59 11.04 -2.59
C ASP A 11 -2.91 11.83 -2.61
N LEU A 12 -3.14 12.60 -3.68
CA LEU A 12 -4.33 13.41 -3.90
C LEU A 12 -4.86 13.22 -5.35
N PRO A 13 -6.18 13.13 -5.55
CA PRO A 13 -6.78 12.83 -6.85
C PRO A 13 -6.50 13.87 -7.96
N GLU A 14 -6.12 15.10 -7.60
CA GLU A 14 -5.79 16.17 -8.56
C GLU A 14 -4.31 16.57 -8.58
N ALA A 15 -3.47 15.91 -7.77
CA ALA A 15 -2.04 16.20 -7.73
C ALA A 15 -1.27 15.44 -8.82
N THR A 16 -0.14 16.01 -9.24
CA THR A 16 0.82 15.29 -10.08
C THR A 16 1.43 14.16 -9.25
N PRO A 17 1.41 12.90 -9.71
CA PRO A 17 1.99 11.79 -8.96
C PRO A 17 3.49 11.99 -8.74
N LEU A 18 3.96 11.60 -7.56
CA LEU A 18 5.38 11.60 -7.25
C LEU A 18 6.01 10.32 -7.82
N MET A 19 7.05 10.48 -8.63
CA MET A 19 7.78 9.37 -9.22
C MET A 19 9.05 9.05 -8.39
N PHE A 20 9.20 7.78 -8.02
CA PHE A 20 10.36 7.27 -7.30
C PHE A 20 11.00 6.10 -8.05
N PRO A 21 12.34 6.05 -8.17
CA PRO A 21 13.01 4.84 -8.61
C PRO A 21 12.91 3.77 -7.51
N LEU A 22 12.70 2.52 -7.90
CA LEU A 22 12.76 1.39 -6.98
C LEU A 22 14.11 0.67 -7.12
N GLU A 23 14.65 0.22 -5.99
CA GLU A 23 15.91 -0.54 -5.95
C GLU A 23 15.67 -2.05 -6.21
N ALA A 24 14.41 -2.46 -6.30
CA ALA A 24 14.01 -3.84 -6.60
C ALA A 24 14.51 -4.36 -7.96
N ASP A 25 15.01 -5.59 -7.97
CA ASP A 25 15.36 -6.34 -9.18
C ASP A 25 14.18 -7.17 -9.73
N THR A 26 13.15 -7.41 -8.92
CA THR A 26 11.98 -8.22 -9.28
C THR A 26 10.67 -7.50 -9.01
N LEU A 27 9.62 -7.84 -9.77
CA LEU A 27 8.29 -7.23 -9.58
C LEU A 27 7.71 -7.48 -8.17
N PRO A 28 7.81 -8.68 -7.55
CA PRO A 28 7.38 -8.88 -6.17
C PRO A 28 8.10 -8.00 -5.14
N ASP A 29 9.40 -7.77 -5.33
CA ASP A 29 10.19 -6.90 -4.46
C ASP A 29 9.78 -5.44 -4.66
N ALA A 30 9.57 -5.02 -5.91
CA ALA A 30 9.08 -3.69 -6.26
C ALA A 30 7.70 -3.41 -5.64
N VAL A 31 6.80 -4.41 -5.64
CA VAL A 31 5.48 -4.32 -4.97
C VAL A 31 5.65 -4.15 -3.46
N SER A 32 6.58 -4.88 -2.84
CA SER A 32 6.82 -4.79 -1.39
C SER A 32 7.40 -3.44 -0.99
N GLU A 33 8.36 -2.93 -1.76
CA GLU A 33 8.98 -1.61 -1.57
C GLU A 33 7.93 -0.49 -1.75
N ALA A 34 7.16 -0.51 -2.84
CA ALA A 34 6.09 0.46 -3.08
C ALA A 34 5.03 0.45 -1.98
N ARG A 35 4.67 -0.72 -1.42
CA ARG A 35 3.75 -0.82 -0.28
C ARG A 35 4.30 -0.14 0.97
N GLN A 36 5.59 -0.29 1.25
CA GLN A 36 6.21 0.37 2.40
C GLN A 36 6.16 1.90 2.24
N MET A 37 6.50 2.40 1.05
CA MET A 37 6.47 3.83 0.74
C MET A 37 5.10 4.47 0.98
N ILE A 38 4.01 3.81 0.55
CA ILE A 38 2.65 4.34 0.76
C ILE A 38 2.08 4.05 2.15
N SER A 39 2.69 3.15 2.93
CA SER A 39 2.23 2.83 4.30
C SER A 39 2.78 3.78 5.36
N ASP A 40 3.96 4.36 5.09
CA ASP A 40 4.62 5.31 5.99
C ASP A 40 3.88 6.66 6.04
N ASP A 41 3.23 7.06 4.94
CA ASP A 41 2.43 8.28 4.87
C ASP A 41 0.95 8.01 5.17
N ARG A 42 0.62 7.92 6.46
CA ARG A 42 -0.74 7.62 6.96
C ARG A 42 -1.76 8.75 6.78
N SER A 43 -1.37 9.86 6.17
CA SER A 43 -2.18 11.08 6.16
C SER A 43 -3.31 11.05 5.12
N HIS A 44 -3.14 10.29 4.03
CA HIS A 44 -4.09 10.22 2.92
C HIS A 44 -4.18 8.79 2.34
N PRO A 45 -5.30 8.40 1.71
CA PRO A 45 -5.40 7.14 0.99
C PRO A 45 -4.51 7.19 -0.28
N ALA A 46 -3.21 6.96 -0.11
CA ALA A 46 -2.26 6.92 -1.20
C ALA A 46 -2.26 5.53 -1.85
N PHE A 47 -2.30 5.47 -3.19
CA PHE A 47 -2.02 4.25 -3.94
C PHE A 47 -0.80 4.47 -4.84
N ALA A 48 -0.12 3.40 -5.20
CA ALA A 48 1.04 3.45 -6.07
C ALA A 48 0.81 2.67 -7.37
N GLU A 49 1.43 3.10 -8.45
CA GLU A 49 1.52 2.35 -9.71
C GLU A 49 2.99 2.04 -10.00
N ILE A 50 3.30 0.77 -10.23
CA ILE A 50 4.64 0.34 -10.62
C ILE A 50 4.71 0.24 -12.13
N TRP A 51 5.72 0.88 -12.70
CA TRP A 51 6.03 0.85 -14.12
C TRP A 51 7.33 0.06 -14.36
N ASP A 52 7.25 -1.01 -15.15
CA ASP A 52 8.42 -1.80 -15.57
C ASP A 52 9.01 -1.25 -16.88
N GLY A 53 10.19 -0.63 -16.78
CA GLY A 53 10.87 -0.04 -17.93
C GLY A 53 11.46 -1.05 -18.92
N LEU A 54 11.51 -2.35 -18.59
CA LEU A 54 11.95 -3.40 -19.50
C LEU A 54 10.79 -4.07 -20.26
N LYS A 55 9.55 -3.92 -19.78
CA LYS A 55 8.36 -4.51 -20.38
C LYS A 55 7.36 -3.42 -20.70
N ASP A 56 7.38 -2.91 -21.93
CA ASP A 56 6.47 -1.92 -22.54
C ASP A 56 5.15 -1.70 -21.76
N SER A 57 5.21 -0.96 -20.64
CA SER A 57 4.07 -0.51 -19.82
C SER A 57 3.30 -1.53 -18.93
N VAL A 58 3.95 -2.52 -18.31
CA VAL A 58 3.24 -3.26 -17.23
C VAL A 58 3.03 -2.35 -16.03
N VAL A 59 1.78 -1.92 -15.83
CA VAL A 59 1.35 -1.14 -14.66
C VAL A 59 0.75 -2.06 -13.62
N THR A 60 1.39 -2.16 -12.45
CA THR A 60 0.82 -2.86 -11.29
C THR A 60 0.36 -1.84 -10.26
N ARG A 61 -0.95 -1.78 -10.01
CA ARG A 61 -1.50 -0.93 -8.95
C ARG A 61 -1.31 -1.59 -7.58
N VAL A 62 -0.77 -0.83 -6.66
CA VAL A 62 -0.50 -1.20 -5.28
C VAL A 62 -1.36 -0.33 -4.38
N GLU A 63 -2.27 -0.97 -3.66
CA GLU A 63 -3.09 -0.29 -2.65
C GLU A 63 -2.41 -0.34 -1.28
N PRO A 64 -2.69 0.65 -0.41
CA PRO A 64 -2.16 0.64 0.93
C PRO A 64 -2.72 -0.59 1.66
N PRO A 65 -1.96 -1.19 2.58
CA PRO A 65 -2.48 -2.27 3.39
C PRO A 65 -3.74 -1.78 4.11
N ILE A 66 -4.88 -2.44 3.84
CA ILE A 66 -6.10 -2.20 4.62
C ILE A 66 -5.69 -2.42 6.07
N PRO A 67 -5.81 -1.41 6.96
CA PRO A 67 -5.55 -1.63 8.36
C PRO A 67 -6.50 -2.75 8.78
N GLU A 68 -5.96 -3.93 9.08
CA GLU A 68 -6.78 -4.99 9.64
C GLU A 68 -7.55 -4.36 10.80
N PRO A 69 -8.88 -4.55 10.89
CA PRO A 69 -9.60 -4.08 12.05
C PRO A 69 -8.88 -4.69 13.24
N THR A 70 -8.25 -3.84 14.05
CA THR A 70 -7.63 -4.23 15.30
C THR A 70 -8.62 -5.18 15.97
N PRO A 71 -8.25 -6.44 16.27
CA PRO A 71 -9.23 -7.41 16.72
C PRO A 71 -10.02 -6.77 17.86
N PRO A 72 -11.37 -6.73 17.80
CA PRO A 72 -12.17 -6.19 18.88
C PRO A 72 -12.14 -7.16 20.06
N GLY A 73 -10.97 -7.35 20.65
CA GLY A 73 -10.83 -7.92 21.97
C GLY A 73 -11.23 -6.85 22.96
N LEU A 74 -12.53 -6.74 23.30
CA LEU A 74 -13.02 -6.25 24.61
C LEU A 74 -14.55 -6.00 24.73
N LEU A 75 -15.44 -6.48 23.84
CA LEU A 75 -16.89 -6.21 23.99
C LEU A 75 -17.84 -7.42 23.82
N ARG A 76 -17.44 -8.63 24.24
CA ARG A 76 -18.34 -9.82 24.19
C ARG A 76 -18.55 -10.57 25.50
N SER A 77 -18.38 -9.91 26.64
CA SER A 77 -18.57 -10.55 27.95
C SER A 77 -19.47 -9.78 28.91
N LEU A 78 -20.56 -9.17 28.44
CA LEU A 78 -21.62 -8.66 29.32
C LEU A 78 -23.01 -8.93 28.74
N ARG A 79 -23.45 -10.19 28.79
CA ARG A 79 -24.88 -10.56 28.84
C ARG A 79 -25.06 -12.06 29.12
N ARG A 80 -24.72 -12.48 30.34
CA ARG A 80 -25.45 -13.57 30.99
C ARG A 80 -25.36 -13.47 32.51
N ALA A 81 -26.00 -12.44 33.04
CA ALA A 81 -26.46 -12.43 34.42
C ALA A 81 -27.98 -12.18 34.40
N ARG A 82 -28.74 -13.26 34.29
CA ARG A 82 -30.05 -13.34 34.92
C ARG A 82 -30.23 -14.76 35.43
N LEU A 83 -29.84 -14.93 36.69
CA LEU A 83 -30.46 -15.85 37.62
C LEU A 83 -31.97 -15.57 37.64
N SER A 84 -32.78 -16.59 37.35
CA SER A 84 -34.10 -16.90 37.92
C SER A 84 -34.61 -18.16 37.23
#